data_AF-A0A1I4IAL9-F1
#
_entry.id   AF-A0A1I4IAL9-F1
#
_cell.length_a   1.000
_cell.length_b   1.000
_cell.length_c   1.000
_cell.angle_alpha   90.00
_cell.angle_beta   90.00
_cell.angle_gamma   90.00
#
_symmetry.space_group_name_H-M   'P 1'
#
loop_
_entity.id
_entity.type
_entity.pdbx_description
1 polymer ?
#
loop_
_entity_poly.entity_id
_entity_poly.type
_entity_poly.pdbx_seq_one_letter_code
_entity_poly.pdbx_strand_id
1 'polypeptide(L)'
;MKKICFIACVNNDLMMNECCLYIDRLFIPDGWSVEVIRIKEASSMAEGYNAAMNATDADIKVYLHQDVFIINRHFLENIIKIFESDPKIGIIGMAGVQKLPKCGVMWRGKYRGSIYMPMEERYEEQGPDEVSSVLKAACVDGFCMATSKNVYWREDFFKGFDFYDISESFEYRRKGYRVVIPEQSAAWCVHDDGKLLTLFEYNKNRKIFLNEYGKDSFTAVESADNCEPENNDDYIEMLSDIEEKKFFYIENQDAFIDETEKYLEENDINGFISMDEKVALGIKNKKFKLSKDIVMVKMLSSTVLSEKNAKIKTFIDGVSSFSMLKEKWLKLGMYLRRIEFDFSDDLLEEGFNYISENNISAYSVAVMIYGTLSYLGHREKIMLKIAEYYLDRGNILLTYHFLSSIVEPSAETKELMNELRNMVVQ
;
A
#
# COMPACT_ATOMS: atom_id res chain seq x y z
N MET A 1 -19.15 -6.86 26.61
CA MET A 1 -18.75 -5.99 25.49
C MET A 1 -18.09 -6.89 24.48
N LYS A 2 -18.53 -6.86 23.22
CA LYS A 2 -17.90 -7.64 22.14
C LYS A 2 -16.62 -6.94 21.70
N LYS A 3 -15.67 -7.66 21.10
CA LYS A 3 -14.37 -7.10 20.76
C LYS A 3 -13.95 -7.40 19.32
N ILE A 4 -13.38 -6.39 18.67
CA ILE A 4 -12.65 -6.51 17.40
C ILE A 4 -11.16 -6.29 17.68
N CYS A 5 -10.31 -7.19 17.19
CA CYS A 5 -8.85 -7.04 17.29
C CYS A 5 -8.24 -6.86 15.90
N PHE A 6 -7.54 -5.75 15.67
CA PHE A 6 -6.68 -5.57 14.51
C PHE A 6 -5.31 -6.21 14.78
N ILE A 7 -4.83 -7.02 13.84
CA ILE A 7 -3.62 -7.82 13.98
C ILE A 7 -2.70 -7.56 12.80
N ALA A 8 -1.49 -7.08 13.06
CA ALA A 8 -0.48 -6.85 12.04
C ALA A 8 0.87 -7.44 12.43
N CYS A 9 1.53 -8.08 11.46
CA CYS A 9 2.97 -8.35 11.55
C CYS A 9 3.72 -7.09 11.11
N VAL A 10 4.65 -6.62 11.94
CA VAL A 10 5.25 -5.29 11.83
C VAL A 10 6.76 -5.39 11.70
N ASN A 11 7.29 -4.80 10.63
CA ASN A 11 8.73 -4.58 10.46
C ASN A 11 9.09 -3.08 10.32
N ASN A 12 8.09 -2.21 10.24
CA ASN A 12 8.24 -0.77 10.14
C ASN A 12 7.25 -0.08 11.08
N ASP A 13 7.74 0.37 12.24
CA ASP A 13 6.91 1.03 13.26
C ASP A 13 6.30 2.35 12.76
N LEU A 14 7.00 3.09 11.90
CA LEU A 14 6.47 4.33 11.33
C LEU A 14 5.24 4.04 10.47
N MET A 15 5.30 3.01 9.63
CA MET A 15 4.17 2.57 8.81
C MET A 15 3.00 2.06 9.67
N MET A 16 3.27 1.22 10.66
CA MET A 16 2.23 0.71 11.55
C MET A 16 1.56 1.83 12.37
N ASN A 17 2.34 2.81 12.86
CA ASN A 17 1.80 3.95 13.57
C ASN A 17 0.88 4.78 12.67
N GLU A 18 1.26 5.00 11.41
CA GLU A 18 0.37 5.66 10.46
C GLU A 18 -0.91 4.85 10.22
N CYS A 19 -0.81 3.54 10.00
CA CYS A 19 -1.96 2.65 9.87
C CYS A 19 -2.94 2.78 11.05
N CYS A 20 -2.42 2.89 12.28
CA CYS A 20 -3.26 3.06 13.48
C CYS A 20 -4.08 4.35 13.43
N LEU A 21 -3.57 5.45 12.85
CA LEU A 21 -4.36 6.68 12.73
C LEU A 21 -5.62 6.50 11.88
N TYR A 22 -5.63 5.55 10.94
CA TYR A 22 -6.83 5.22 10.15
C TYR A 22 -7.77 4.31 10.93
N ILE A 23 -7.24 3.37 11.72
CA ILE A 23 -8.04 2.54 12.63
C ILE A 23 -8.76 3.42 13.67
N ASP A 24 -8.07 4.42 14.21
CA ASP A 24 -8.61 5.33 15.24
C ASP A 24 -9.76 6.22 14.71
N ARG A 25 -9.90 6.35 13.39
CA ARG A 25 -10.98 7.11 12.74
C ARG A 25 -12.25 6.29 12.50
N LEU A 26 -12.21 4.98 12.69
CA LEU A 26 -13.36 4.12 12.41
C LEU A 26 -14.48 4.36 13.42
N PHE A 27 -15.72 4.28 12.96
CA PHE A 27 -16.87 4.32 13.85
C PHE A 27 -16.98 3.00 14.59
N ILE A 28 -16.79 3.04 15.91
CA ILE A 28 -16.93 1.87 16.79
C ILE A 28 -18.40 1.75 17.19
N PRO A 29 -19.10 0.64 16.83
CA PRO A 29 -20.51 0.50 17.14
C PRO A 29 -20.76 0.30 18.64
N ASP A 30 -21.94 0.68 19.11
CA ASP A 30 -22.34 0.50 20.50
C ASP A 30 -22.18 -0.97 20.95
N GLY A 31 -21.61 -1.16 22.15
CA GLY A 31 -21.37 -2.49 22.72
C GLY A 31 -20.14 -3.22 22.18
N TRP A 32 -19.39 -2.61 21.27
CA TRP A 32 -18.10 -3.08 20.77
C TRP A 32 -16.92 -2.27 21.32
N SER A 33 -15.76 -2.91 21.37
CA SER A 33 -14.46 -2.28 21.63
C SER A 33 -13.42 -2.75 20.61
N VAL A 34 -12.41 -1.91 20.37
CA VAL A 34 -11.30 -2.21 19.46
C VAL A 34 -10.00 -2.37 20.24
N GLU A 35 -9.17 -3.34 19.85
CA GLU A 35 -7.77 -3.44 20.27
C GLU A 35 -6.86 -3.67 19.05
N VAL A 36 -5.56 -3.39 19.20
CA VAL A 36 -4.55 -3.59 18.15
C VAL A 36 -3.40 -4.42 18.70
N ILE A 37 -3.09 -5.54 18.04
CA ILE A 37 -1.93 -6.39 18.33
C ILE A 37 -0.90 -6.23 17.21
N ARG A 38 0.33 -5.87 17.60
CA ARG A 38 1.48 -5.71 16.72
C ARG A 38 2.46 -6.83 16.99
N ILE A 39 2.72 -7.68 16.01
CA ILE A 39 3.68 -8.77 16.11
C ILE A 39 4.98 -8.35 15.45
N LYS A 40 6.04 -8.18 16.25
CA LYS A 40 7.39 -7.90 15.76
C LYS A 40 8.16 -9.19 15.55
N GLU A 41 9.09 -9.17 14.61
CA GLU A 41 10.07 -10.24 14.39
C GLU A 41 9.46 -11.63 14.11
N ALA A 42 8.24 -11.68 13.59
CA ALA A 42 7.63 -12.93 13.14
C ALA A 42 8.47 -13.57 12.02
N SER A 43 8.75 -14.87 12.11
CA SER A 43 9.51 -15.56 11.07
C SER A 43 8.69 -15.81 9.80
N SER A 44 7.36 -15.77 9.92
CA SER A 44 6.39 -15.87 8.83
C SER A 44 5.09 -15.16 9.19
N MET A 45 4.27 -14.86 8.17
CA MET A 45 2.93 -14.31 8.39
C MET A 45 2.05 -15.29 9.18
N ALA A 46 2.12 -16.58 8.84
CA ALA A 46 1.31 -17.60 9.49
C ALA A 46 1.64 -17.76 10.99
N GLU A 47 2.92 -17.83 11.34
CA GLU A 47 3.35 -17.89 12.75
C GLU A 47 2.92 -16.65 13.53
N GLY A 48 3.18 -15.45 12.99
CA GLY A 48 2.83 -14.21 13.67
C GLY A 48 1.33 -14.08 13.90
N TYR A 49 0.52 -14.43 12.91
CA TYR A 49 -0.93 -14.42 13.03
C TYR A 49 -1.48 -15.50 13.97
N ASN A 50 -0.87 -16.69 14.03
CA ASN A 50 -1.20 -17.68 15.06
C ASN A 50 -0.89 -17.17 16.47
N ALA A 51 0.26 -16.55 16.68
CA ALA A 51 0.64 -15.97 17.96
C ALA A 51 -0.36 -14.91 18.42
N ALA A 52 -0.74 -14.00 17.51
CA ALA A 52 -1.75 -12.97 17.78
C ALA A 52 -3.14 -13.56 18.04
N MET A 53 -3.58 -14.52 17.22
CA MET A 53 -4.89 -15.18 17.38
C MET A 53 -5.03 -15.85 18.75
N ASN A 54 -3.94 -16.43 19.28
CA ASN A 54 -3.91 -17.05 20.60
C ASN A 54 -3.82 -16.04 21.76
N ALA A 55 -3.40 -14.80 21.48
CA ALA A 55 -3.23 -13.74 22.48
C ALA A 55 -4.47 -12.89 22.71
N THR A 56 -5.54 -13.07 21.91
CA THR A 56 -6.78 -12.29 22.01
C THR A 56 -8.02 -13.18 22.12
N ASP A 57 -9.00 -12.72 22.91
CA ASP A 57 -10.35 -13.27 23.02
C ASP A 57 -11.37 -12.58 22.08
N ALA A 58 -10.90 -11.75 21.13
CA ALA A 58 -11.78 -10.99 20.26
C ALA A 58 -12.74 -11.84 19.43
N ASP A 59 -13.99 -11.37 19.34
CA ASP A 59 -15.07 -11.99 18.54
C ASP A 59 -14.77 -11.91 17.04
N ILE A 60 -14.18 -10.79 16.60
CA ILE A 60 -13.73 -10.57 15.22
C ILE A 60 -12.24 -10.23 15.24
N LYS A 61 -11.48 -10.85 14.33
CA LYS A 61 -10.04 -10.58 14.15
C LYS A 61 -9.82 -10.04 12.75
N VAL A 62 -9.27 -8.84 12.64
CA VAL A 62 -8.93 -8.18 11.37
C VAL A 62 -7.43 -8.27 11.19
N TYR A 63 -6.99 -9.17 10.32
CA TYR A 63 -5.60 -9.33 9.93
C TYR A 63 -5.30 -8.37 8.78
N LEU A 64 -4.29 -7.53 8.93
CA LEU A 64 -3.93 -6.54 7.92
C LEU A 64 -2.43 -6.30 7.83
N HIS A 65 -1.96 -5.83 6.68
CA HIS A 65 -0.58 -5.38 6.55
C HIS A 65 -0.41 -4.01 7.19
N GLN A 66 0.81 -3.72 7.64
CA GLN A 66 1.14 -2.43 8.24
C GLN A 66 0.97 -1.24 7.28
N ASP A 67 1.00 -1.46 5.96
CA ASP A 67 0.85 -0.46 4.89
C ASP A 67 -0.57 -0.41 4.29
N VAL A 68 -1.57 -0.86 5.06
CA VAL A 68 -2.98 -0.78 4.71
C VAL A 68 -3.69 0.28 5.53
N PHE A 69 -4.39 1.18 4.84
CA PHE A 69 -5.14 2.27 5.43
C PHE A 69 -6.63 2.05 5.18
N ILE A 70 -7.39 1.75 6.24
CA ILE A 70 -8.84 1.57 6.14
C ILE A 70 -9.47 2.95 6.06
N ILE A 71 -9.89 3.32 4.86
CA ILE A 71 -10.42 4.65 4.58
C ILE A 71 -11.90 4.71 4.87
N ASN A 72 -12.71 3.68 4.58
CA ASN A 72 -14.15 3.71 4.90
C ASN A 72 -14.38 3.63 6.42
N ARG A 73 -14.84 4.71 7.06
CA ARG A 73 -15.02 4.72 8.53
C ARG A 73 -16.13 3.80 9.04
N HIS A 74 -17.07 3.40 8.17
CA HIS A 74 -18.11 2.41 8.47
C HIS A 74 -17.63 0.95 8.36
N PHE A 75 -16.33 0.72 8.12
CA PHE A 75 -15.75 -0.63 7.94
C PHE A 75 -16.18 -1.63 9.02
N LEU A 76 -16.16 -1.23 10.31
CA LEU A 76 -16.52 -2.13 11.42
C LEU A 76 -18.00 -2.53 11.38
N GLU A 77 -18.90 -1.57 11.18
CA GLU A 77 -20.34 -1.82 11.05
C GLU A 77 -20.63 -2.76 9.87
N ASN A 78 -19.94 -2.54 8.75
CA ASN A 78 -20.12 -3.33 7.54
C ASN A 78 -19.70 -4.80 7.75
N ILE A 79 -18.51 -5.05 8.32
CA ILE A 79 -18.06 -6.44 8.54
C ILE A 79 -18.92 -7.15 9.59
N ILE A 80 -19.38 -6.44 10.62
CA ILE A 80 -20.30 -7.01 11.62
C ILE A 80 -21.60 -7.43 10.95
N LYS A 81 -22.24 -6.55 10.17
CA LYS A 81 -23.48 -6.84 9.44
C LYS A 81 -23.33 -8.07 8.53
N ILE A 82 -22.20 -8.19 7.83
CA ILE A 82 -21.93 -9.33 6.95
C ILE A 82 -21.81 -10.63 7.77
N PHE A 83 -21.05 -10.65 8.86
CA PHE A 83 -20.93 -11.85 9.69
C PHE A 83 -22.26 -12.26 10.36
N GLU A 84 -23.09 -11.30 10.74
CA GLU A 84 -24.40 -11.55 11.33
C GLU A 84 -25.43 -12.05 10.30
N SER A 85 -25.23 -11.75 9.00
CA SER A 85 -26.13 -12.20 7.94
C SER A 85 -26.10 -13.72 7.67
N ASP A 86 -24.95 -14.38 7.89
CA ASP A 86 -24.79 -15.82 7.71
C ASP A 86 -23.67 -16.36 8.62
N PRO A 87 -23.98 -17.21 9.61
CA PRO A 87 -22.99 -17.75 10.54
C PRO A 87 -21.96 -18.69 9.87
N LYS A 88 -22.17 -19.08 8.61
CA LYS A 88 -21.17 -19.83 7.82
C LYS A 88 -20.10 -18.93 7.21
N ILE A 89 -20.28 -17.61 7.16
CA ILE A 89 -19.23 -16.70 6.69
C ILE A 89 -18.11 -16.68 7.75
N GLY A 90 -16.96 -17.21 7.36
CA GLY A 90 -15.78 -17.30 8.22
C GLY A 90 -14.73 -16.24 7.93
N ILE A 91 -14.61 -15.82 6.67
CA ILE A 91 -13.68 -14.78 6.21
C ILE A 91 -14.43 -13.75 5.35
N ILE A 92 -14.16 -12.47 5.60
CA ILE A 92 -14.43 -11.35 4.71
C ILE A 92 -13.07 -10.79 4.26
N GLY A 93 -12.79 -10.82 2.96
CA GLY A 93 -11.60 -10.19 2.39
C GLY A 93 -11.97 -9.02 1.48
N MET A 94 -11.14 -7.99 1.48
CA MET A 94 -11.41 -6.76 0.70
C MET A 94 -11.22 -6.96 -0.81
N ALA A 95 -10.41 -7.94 -1.21
CA ALA A 95 -10.28 -8.33 -2.60
C ALA A 95 -9.93 -9.81 -2.72
N GLY A 96 -10.10 -10.39 -3.92
CA GLY A 96 -9.82 -11.81 -4.14
C GLY A 96 -10.39 -12.36 -5.43
N VAL A 97 -10.55 -13.68 -5.51
CA VAL A 97 -11.05 -14.36 -6.73
C VAL A 97 -12.12 -15.39 -6.40
N GLN A 98 -13.16 -15.45 -7.24
CA GLN A 98 -14.19 -16.51 -7.14
C GLN A 98 -13.69 -17.86 -7.67
N LYS A 99 -12.68 -17.82 -8.54
CA LYS A 99 -12.00 -18.97 -9.15
C LYS A 99 -10.50 -18.71 -9.17
N LEU A 100 -9.74 -19.45 -8.39
CA LEU A 100 -8.29 -19.41 -8.41
C LEU A 100 -7.78 -20.06 -9.71
N PRO A 101 -6.90 -19.40 -10.49
CA PRO A 101 -6.27 -20.03 -11.65
C PRO A 101 -5.53 -21.30 -11.27
N LYS A 102 -5.49 -22.29 -12.18
CA LYS A 102 -4.79 -23.57 -11.95
C LYS A 102 -3.30 -23.39 -11.64
N CYS A 103 -2.70 -22.30 -12.12
CA CYS A 103 -1.31 -21.99 -11.83
C CYS A 103 -1.08 -21.58 -10.36
N GLY A 104 -2.12 -21.30 -9.57
CA GLY A 104 -2.05 -20.93 -8.16
C GLY A 104 -1.79 -19.44 -7.90
N VAL A 105 -1.73 -18.60 -8.94
CA VAL A 105 -1.49 -17.16 -8.81
C VAL A 105 -2.82 -16.40 -8.85
N MET A 106 -3.19 -15.77 -7.74
CA MET A 106 -4.51 -15.14 -7.57
C MET A 106 -4.80 -14.02 -8.56
N TRP A 107 -3.88 -13.06 -8.74
CA TRP A 107 -4.05 -11.90 -9.64
C TRP A 107 -3.96 -12.24 -11.13
N ARG A 108 -3.80 -13.53 -11.48
CA ARG A 108 -3.97 -14.05 -12.85
C ARG A 108 -5.40 -14.51 -13.12
N GLY A 109 -6.28 -14.38 -12.13
CA GLY A 109 -7.71 -14.64 -12.25
C GLY A 109 -8.49 -13.33 -12.36
N LYS A 110 -9.81 -13.46 -12.51
CA LYS A 110 -10.73 -12.32 -12.43
C LYS A 110 -10.80 -11.82 -10.99
N TYR A 111 -9.92 -10.87 -10.67
CA TYR A 111 -9.85 -10.22 -9.37
C TYR A 111 -11.13 -9.41 -9.11
N ARG A 112 -11.67 -9.53 -7.90
CA ARG A 112 -12.92 -8.92 -7.42
C ARG A 112 -12.62 -8.12 -6.15
N GLY A 113 -13.53 -7.21 -5.82
CA GLY A 113 -13.34 -6.22 -4.76
C GLY A 113 -12.91 -4.88 -5.35
N SER A 114 -12.70 -3.90 -4.47
CA SER A 114 -12.22 -2.57 -4.82
C SER A 114 -11.05 -2.19 -3.92
N ILE A 115 -9.88 -2.04 -4.54
CA ILE A 115 -8.67 -1.49 -3.94
C ILE A 115 -8.55 -0.05 -4.45
N TYR A 116 -8.25 0.90 -3.56
CA TYR A 116 -8.21 2.30 -3.92
C TYR A 116 -7.24 2.56 -5.07
N MET A 117 -7.76 3.17 -6.13
CA MET A 117 -6.96 3.56 -7.29
C MET A 117 -6.82 5.09 -7.30
N PRO A 118 -5.61 5.65 -7.49
CA PRO A 118 -5.39 7.11 -7.43
C PRO A 118 -6.15 7.94 -8.47
N MET A 119 -6.68 7.28 -9.51
CA MET A 119 -7.53 7.89 -10.54
C MET A 119 -8.98 8.05 -10.06
N GLU A 120 -9.36 7.42 -8.96
CA GLU A 120 -10.63 7.65 -8.28
C GLU A 120 -10.50 8.98 -7.51
N GLU A 121 -10.76 10.09 -8.20
CA GLU A 121 -10.85 11.44 -7.62
C GLU A 121 -12.03 11.59 -6.63
N ARG A 122 -12.66 10.48 -6.25
CA ARG A 122 -13.81 10.44 -5.36
C ARG A 122 -13.66 9.28 -4.40
N TYR A 123 -13.34 9.61 -3.15
CA TYR A 123 -13.54 8.72 -2.02
C TYR A 123 -14.97 8.88 -1.51
N GLU A 124 -15.70 7.77 -1.39
CA GLU A 124 -17.03 7.74 -0.77
C GLU A 124 -17.05 6.71 0.36
N GLU A 125 -17.60 7.11 1.49
CA GLU A 125 -17.91 6.19 2.57
C GLU A 125 -19.12 5.37 2.21
N GLN A 126 -19.02 4.06 2.36
CA GLN A 126 -20.12 3.14 2.15
C GLN A 126 -20.63 2.67 3.51
N GLY A 127 -21.82 3.13 3.88
CA GLY A 127 -22.47 2.76 5.14
C GLY A 127 -23.09 1.36 5.12
N PRO A 128 -23.50 0.83 6.28
CA PRO A 128 -24.03 -0.52 6.40
C PRO A 128 -25.26 -0.75 5.52
N ASP A 129 -26.15 0.23 5.36
CA ASP A 129 -27.36 0.12 4.55
C ASP A 129 -27.08 0.01 3.04
N GLU A 130 -25.90 0.45 2.60
CA GLU A 130 -25.47 0.40 1.20
C GLU A 130 -24.74 -0.90 0.86
N VAL A 131 -24.30 -1.66 1.87
CA VAL A 131 -23.74 -3.01 1.69
C VAL A 131 -24.89 -3.98 1.49
N SER A 132 -25.24 -4.21 0.22
CA SER A 132 -26.41 -5.00 -0.17
C SER A 132 -26.10 -6.47 -0.47
N SER A 133 -24.85 -6.82 -0.80
CA SER A 133 -24.50 -8.18 -1.19
C SER A 133 -23.03 -8.53 -0.93
N VAL A 134 -22.73 -9.83 -1.00
CA VAL A 134 -21.37 -10.38 -0.92
C VAL A 134 -21.16 -11.41 -2.02
N LEU A 135 -19.93 -11.48 -2.55
CA LEU A 135 -19.52 -12.48 -3.53
C LEU A 135 -18.78 -13.62 -2.83
N LYS A 136 -19.13 -14.88 -3.15
CA LYS A 136 -18.35 -16.05 -2.70
C LYS A 136 -16.99 -16.07 -3.39
N ALA A 137 -15.93 -16.24 -2.62
CA ALA A 137 -14.55 -16.30 -3.08
C ALA A 137 -13.92 -17.67 -2.84
N ALA A 138 -13.06 -18.12 -3.76
CA ALA A 138 -12.22 -19.29 -3.55
C ALA A 138 -11.07 -18.96 -2.59
N CYS A 139 -10.51 -17.76 -2.73
CA CYS A 139 -9.55 -17.15 -1.81
C CYS A 139 -9.62 -15.62 -1.90
N VAL A 140 -9.12 -14.97 -0.84
CA VAL A 140 -9.00 -13.52 -0.72
C VAL A 140 -7.55 -13.12 -0.48
N ASP A 141 -7.26 -11.86 -0.75
CA ASP A 141 -5.96 -11.24 -0.56
C ASP A 141 -5.68 -10.93 0.91
N GLY A 142 -4.45 -11.23 1.34
CA GLY A 142 -3.99 -11.10 2.71
C GLY A 142 -3.79 -9.68 3.22
N PHE A 143 -3.89 -8.64 2.37
CA PHE A 143 -3.67 -7.27 2.82
C PHE A 143 -4.69 -6.82 3.88
N CYS A 144 -5.94 -7.30 3.81
CA CYS A 144 -6.96 -7.04 4.82
C CYS A 144 -8.04 -8.13 4.82
N MET A 145 -8.04 -8.95 5.88
CA MET A 145 -8.95 -10.07 6.08
C MET A 145 -9.58 -9.97 7.47
N ALA A 146 -10.92 -9.92 7.54
CA ALA A 146 -11.64 -10.08 8.80
C ALA A 146 -12.11 -11.53 8.96
N THR A 147 -12.00 -12.09 10.16
CA THR A 147 -12.51 -13.43 10.49
C THR A 147 -13.36 -13.42 11.75
N SER A 148 -14.37 -14.29 11.79
CA SER A 148 -15.28 -14.50 12.95
C SER A 148 -15.11 -15.87 13.61
N LYS A 149 -14.14 -16.67 13.11
CA LYS A 149 -13.78 -17.99 13.62
C LYS A 149 -12.28 -18.03 13.88
N ASN A 150 -11.86 -19.05 14.62
CA ASN A 150 -10.45 -19.37 14.80
C ASN A 150 -10.11 -20.62 13.98
N VAL A 151 -9.31 -20.42 12.95
CA VAL A 151 -8.66 -21.46 12.16
C VAL A 151 -7.17 -21.14 12.22
N TYR A 152 -6.35 -22.18 12.43
CA TYR A 152 -4.91 -21.97 12.56
C TYR A 152 -4.29 -21.79 11.18
N TRP A 153 -3.49 -20.73 11.07
CA TRP A 153 -2.66 -20.45 9.92
C TRP A 153 -1.63 -21.58 9.76
N ARG A 154 -1.40 -22.01 8.51
CA ARG A 154 -0.53 -23.17 8.18
C ARG A 154 0.95 -22.85 8.27
N GLU A 155 1.39 -22.46 9.47
CA GLU A 155 2.80 -22.19 9.78
C GLU A 155 3.68 -23.42 9.58
N ASP A 156 3.13 -24.63 9.56
CA ASP A 156 3.83 -25.88 9.26
C ASP A 156 4.28 -25.96 7.78
N PHE A 157 3.55 -25.30 6.87
CA PHE A 157 3.89 -25.26 5.44
C PHE A 157 4.48 -23.92 4.99
N PHE A 158 3.91 -22.79 5.39
CA PHE A 158 4.26 -21.48 4.86
C PHE A 158 5.15 -20.73 5.85
N LYS A 159 6.46 -20.75 5.59
CA LYS A 159 7.52 -20.21 6.45
C LYS A 159 7.99 -18.80 6.08
N GLY A 160 7.26 -18.11 5.20
CA GLY A 160 7.59 -16.78 4.73
C GLY A 160 6.38 -15.86 4.75
N PHE A 161 6.28 -14.99 3.75
CA PHE A 161 5.28 -13.92 3.69
C PHE A 161 4.30 -14.06 2.52
N ASP A 162 4.31 -15.19 1.81
CA ASP A 162 3.40 -15.47 0.69
C ASP A 162 2.48 -16.65 1.01
N PHE A 163 1.33 -16.72 0.33
CA PHE A 163 0.36 -17.84 0.34
C PHE A 163 -0.31 -18.16 1.68
N TYR A 164 0.02 -17.49 2.78
CA TYR A 164 -0.68 -17.65 4.06
C TYR A 164 -2.17 -17.28 3.93
N ASP A 165 -2.51 -16.30 3.11
CA ASP A 165 -3.87 -15.82 2.82
C ASP A 165 -4.70 -16.79 1.97
N ILE A 166 -4.11 -17.30 0.88
CA ILE A 166 -4.76 -18.28 0.00
C ILE A 166 -4.94 -19.60 0.75
N SER A 167 -3.92 -20.06 1.49
CA SER A 167 -4.03 -21.28 2.29
C SER A 167 -5.08 -21.15 3.39
N GLU A 168 -5.15 -20.02 4.09
CA GLU A 168 -6.16 -19.79 5.13
C GLU A 168 -7.57 -19.83 4.55
N SER A 169 -7.78 -19.21 3.38
CA SER A 169 -9.05 -19.29 2.66
C SER A 169 -9.47 -20.74 2.39
N PHE A 170 -8.53 -21.61 2.04
CA PHE A 170 -8.80 -23.03 1.78
C PHE A 170 -9.05 -23.82 3.08
N GLU A 171 -8.33 -23.53 4.16
CA GLU A 171 -8.57 -24.17 5.47
C GLU A 171 -9.96 -23.84 6.03
N TYR A 172 -10.42 -22.60 5.89
CA TYR A 172 -11.80 -22.23 6.23
C TYR A 172 -12.82 -23.01 5.40
N ARG A 173 -12.58 -23.15 4.09
CA ARG A 173 -13.47 -23.91 3.19
C ARG A 173 -13.47 -25.39 3.52
N ARG A 174 -12.32 -26.00 3.84
CA ARG A 174 -12.20 -27.40 4.32
C ARG A 174 -13.02 -27.62 5.60
N LYS A 175 -13.12 -26.61 6.47
CA LYS A 175 -13.96 -26.62 7.68
C LYS A 175 -15.44 -26.29 7.43
N GLY A 176 -15.84 -26.09 6.18
CA GLY A 176 -17.24 -25.83 5.79
C GLY A 176 -17.68 -24.37 5.91
N TYR A 177 -16.75 -23.45 6.15
CA TYR A 177 -17.02 -22.01 6.16
C TYR A 177 -16.95 -21.42 4.75
N ARG A 178 -17.57 -20.25 4.59
CA ARG A 178 -17.58 -19.43 3.38
C ARG A 178 -16.54 -18.32 3.51
N VAL A 179 -15.86 -18.07 2.41
CA VAL A 179 -14.98 -16.91 2.21
C VAL A 179 -15.73 -15.97 1.26
N VAL A 180 -15.83 -14.70 1.62
CA VAL A 180 -16.60 -13.72 0.85
C VAL A 180 -15.84 -12.42 0.63
N ILE A 181 -16.24 -11.69 -0.41
CA ILE A 181 -15.80 -10.33 -0.73
C ILE A 181 -17.04 -9.44 -0.70
N PRO A 182 -17.05 -8.32 0.04
CA PRO A 182 -18.18 -7.41 0.03
C PRO A 182 -18.33 -6.73 -1.33
N GLU A 183 -19.57 -6.41 -1.71
CA GLU A 183 -19.79 -5.51 -2.83
C GLU A 183 -19.46 -4.06 -2.42
N GLN A 184 -18.46 -3.49 -3.07
CA GLN A 184 -17.90 -2.19 -2.75
C GLN A 184 -18.26 -1.17 -3.84
N SER A 185 -18.99 -0.11 -3.49
CA SER A 185 -19.25 1.02 -4.39
C SER A 185 -18.02 1.91 -4.58
N ALA A 186 -17.16 1.96 -3.56
CA ALA A 186 -15.85 2.59 -3.57
C ALA A 186 -14.89 1.75 -2.70
N ALA A 187 -13.59 1.95 -2.88
CA ALA A 187 -12.58 1.22 -2.12
C ALA A 187 -12.71 1.49 -0.61
N TRP A 188 -12.65 0.42 0.20
CA TRP A 188 -12.67 0.56 1.66
C TRP A 188 -11.28 0.75 2.24
N CYS A 189 -10.25 0.34 1.49
CA CYS A 189 -8.86 0.33 1.92
C CYS A 189 -7.96 0.88 0.80
N VAL A 190 -6.92 1.61 1.22
CA VAL A 190 -5.71 1.82 0.43
C VAL A 190 -4.69 0.77 0.85
N HIS A 191 -4.07 0.10 -0.12
CA HIS A 191 -2.92 -0.77 0.12
C HIS A 191 -1.70 -0.13 -0.53
N ASP A 192 -0.85 0.53 0.27
CA ASP A 192 0.34 1.22 -0.23
C ASP A 192 1.52 0.27 -0.37
N ASP A 193 1.30 -0.77 -1.19
CA ASP A 193 2.26 -1.83 -1.46
C ASP A 193 3.37 -1.39 -2.42
N GLY A 194 3.48 -0.10 -2.73
CA GLY A 194 4.45 0.48 -3.66
C GLY A 194 4.42 -0.08 -5.09
N LYS A 195 3.34 -0.75 -5.53
CA LYS A 195 3.10 -1.30 -6.87
C LYS A 195 4.08 -2.39 -7.34
N LEU A 196 5.05 -2.77 -6.51
CA LEU A 196 6.14 -3.64 -6.88
C LEU A 196 6.26 -4.79 -5.88
N LEU A 197 5.86 -5.98 -6.35
CA LEU A 197 5.88 -7.21 -5.57
C LEU A 197 7.29 -7.79 -5.48
N THR A 198 7.70 -8.17 -4.28
CA THR A 198 8.90 -8.96 -4.07
C THR A 198 8.55 -10.43 -4.24
N LEU A 199 8.93 -11.03 -5.38
CA LEU A 199 8.47 -12.37 -5.77
C LEU A 199 9.51 -13.47 -5.56
N PHE A 200 10.60 -13.19 -4.83
CA PHE A 200 11.74 -14.10 -4.69
C PHE A 200 11.40 -15.49 -4.13
N GLU A 201 10.50 -15.56 -3.15
CA GLU A 201 10.05 -16.84 -2.55
C GLU A 201 8.67 -17.29 -3.07
N TYR A 202 8.02 -16.47 -3.89
CA TYR A 202 6.62 -16.68 -4.29
C TYR A 202 6.44 -17.99 -5.08
N ASN A 203 7.35 -18.30 -6.01
CA ASN A 203 7.30 -19.54 -6.81
C ASN A 203 7.40 -20.80 -5.95
N LYS A 204 8.29 -20.78 -4.95
CA LYS A 204 8.50 -21.87 -4.00
C LYS A 204 7.25 -22.09 -3.15
N ASN A 205 6.69 -21.03 -2.56
CA ASN A 205 5.46 -21.10 -1.77
C ASN A 205 4.26 -21.54 -2.62
N ARG A 206 4.18 -21.10 -3.89
CA ARG A 206 3.17 -21.57 -4.85
C ARG A 206 3.24 -23.07 -5.09
N LYS A 207 4.44 -23.64 -5.27
CA LYS A 207 4.63 -25.09 -5.45
C LYS A 207 4.16 -25.87 -4.23
N ILE A 208 4.45 -25.38 -3.01
CA ILE A 208 3.96 -25.95 -1.75
C ILE A 208 2.43 -25.93 -1.71
N PHE A 209 1.82 -24.78 -2.01
CA PHE A 209 0.37 -24.63 -2.06
C PHE A 209 -0.28 -25.60 -3.06
N LEU A 210 0.23 -25.69 -4.29
CA LEU A 210 -0.33 -26.58 -5.31
C LEU A 210 -0.19 -28.05 -4.93
N ASN A 211 0.89 -28.44 -4.25
CA ASN A 211 1.06 -29.81 -3.78
C ASN A 211 0.04 -30.18 -2.68
N GLU A 212 -0.23 -29.25 -1.75
CA GLU A 212 -1.15 -29.47 -0.63
C GLU A 212 -2.63 -29.35 -1.03
N TYR A 213 -2.97 -28.32 -1.81
CA TYR A 213 -4.35 -27.93 -2.11
C TYR A 213 -4.77 -28.24 -3.55
N GLY A 214 -3.89 -28.71 -4.42
CA GLY A 214 -4.19 -28.88 -5.85
C GLY A 214 -5.30 -29.89 -6.18
N LYS A 215 -5.74 -30.69 -5.21
CA LYS A 215 -6.88 -31.60 -5.32
C LYS A 215 -8.20 -30.98 -4.84
N ASP A 216 -8.13 -29.85 -4.13
CA ASP A 216 -9.29 -29.12 -3.64
C ASP A 216 -9.97 -28.36 -4.80
N SER A 217 -11.23 -27.97 -4.61
CA SER A 217 -11.91 -27.12 -5.58
C SER A 217 -11.32 -25.71 -5.59
N PHE A 218 -10.82 -25.27 -6.75
CA PHE A 218 -10.35 -23.89 -6.96
C PHE A 218 -11.48 -22.90 -7.29
N THR A 219 -12.74 -23.36 -7.31
CA THR A 219 -13.92 -22.50 -7.51
C THR A 219 -14.80 -22.45 -6.26
N ALA A 220 -15.34 -21.27 -5.97
CA ALA A 220 -16.36 -21.06 -4.95
C ALA A 220 -17.79 -21.01 -5.49
N VAL A 221 -17.96 -21.08 -6.82
CA VAL A 221 -19.25 -21.06 -7.51
C VAL A 221 -19.42 -22.30 -8.40
N GLU A 222 -20.68 -22.77 -8.54
CA GLU A 222 -21.04 -23.98 -9.28
C GLU A 222 -20.99 -23.79 -10.80
N SER A 223 -21.39 -22.60 -11.27
CA SER A 223 -21.25 -22.16 -12.67
C SER A 223 -20.15 -21.11 -12.73
N ALA A 224 -18.91 -21.54 -12.94
CA ALA A 224 -17.87 -20.60 -13.31
C ALA A 224 -18.22 -20.06 -14.71
N ASP A 225 -18.23 -18.73 -14.88
CA ASP A 225 -18.11 -18.15 -16.22
C ASP A 225 -17.00 -18.89 -16.97
N ASN A 226 -17.24 -19.20 -18.25
CA ASN A 226 -16.27 -19.79 -19.16
C ASN A 226 -15.14 -18.78 -19.45
N CYS A 227 -14.40 -18.35 -18.43
CA CYS A 227 -13.12 -17.71 -18.62
C CYS A 227 -12.16 -18.81 -19.07
N GLU A 228 -11.74 -18.71 -20.34
CA GLU A 228 -10.68 -19.53 -20.90
C GLU A 228 -9.48 -19.49 -19.95
N PRO A 229 -8.76 -20.61 -19.78
CA PRO A 229 -7.51 -20.59 -19.04
C PRO A 229 -6.58 -19.60 -19.76
N GLU A 230 -6.30 -18.45 -19.15
CA GLU A 230 -5.19 -17.63 -19.61
C GLU A 230 -3.95 -18.52 -19.66
N ASN A 231 -3.25 -18.51 -20.79
CA ASN A 231 -1.93 -19.11 -20.86
C ASN A 231 -1.06 -18.41 -19.80
N ASN A 232 -0.69 -19.15 -18.77
CA ASN A 232 0.08 -18.65 -17.65
C ASN A 232 1.54 -19.09 -17.71
N ASP A 233 1.94 -19.82 -18.75
CA ASP A 233 3.26 -20.43 -18.86
C ASP A 233 4.36 -19.37 -18.80
N ASP A 234 4.20 -18.25 -19.51
CA ASP A 234 5.14 -17.12 -19.48
C ASP A 234 5.32 -16.53 -18.07
N TYR A 235 4.24 -16.43 -17.29
CA TYR A 235 4.30 -15.89 -15.92
C TYR A 235 4.96 -16.87 -14.96
N ILE A 236 4.73 -18.17 -15.14
CA ILE A 236 5.37 -19.21 -14.35
C ILE A 236 6.86 -19.33 -14.68
N GLU A 237 7.24 -19.16 -15.94
CA GLU A 237 8.63 -19.05 -16.37
C GLU A 237 9.30 -17.84 -15.72
N MET A 238 8.65 -16.67 -15.75
CA MET A 238 9.14 -15.46 -15.05
C MET A 238 9.35 -15.69 -13.55
N LEU A 239 8.40 -16.34 -12.87
CA LEU A 239 8.54 -16.66 -11.44
C LEU A 239 9.69 -17.63 -11.16
N SER A 240 9.95 -18.56 -12.08
CA SER A 240 11.07 -19.49 -11.98
C SER A 240 12.42 -18.81 -12.21
N ASP A 241 12.50 -17.91 -13.19
CA ASP A 241 13.69 -17.06 -13.42
C ASP A 241 14.03 -16.20 -12.19
N ILE A 242 13.01 -15.60 -11.55
CA ILE A 242 13.19 -14.80 -10.33
C ILE A 242 13.69 -15.66 -9.16
N GLU A 243 13.13 -16.86 -8.96
CA GLU A 243 13.56 -17.80 -7.92
C GLU A 243 15.02 -18.24 -8.15
N GLU A 244 15.36 -18.63 -9.38
CA GLU A 244 16.71 -19.12 -9.74
C GLU A 244 17.78 -18.03 -9.63
N LYS A 245 17.45 -16.79 -9.99
CA LYS A 245 18.38 -15.65 -9.99
C LYS A 245 18.26 -14.77 -8.75
N LYS A 246 17.56 -15.23 -7.71
CA LYS A 246 17.32 -14.47 -6.49
C LYS A 246 18.58 -13.79 -5.94
N PHE A 247 19.64 -14.56 -5.69
CA PHE A 247 20.88 -14.03 -5.11
C PHE A 247 21.56 -13.01 -6.02
N PHE A 248 21.57 -13.24 -7.32
CA PHE A 248 22.10 -12.28 -8.29
C PHE A 248 21.33 -10.94 -8.23
N TYR A 249 20.00 -10.97 -8.17
CA TYR A 249 19.22 -9.73 -8.07
C TYR A 249 19.42 -9.00 -6.75
N ILE A 250 19.50 -9.73 -5.62
CA ILE A 250 19.75 -9.16 -4.30
C ILE A 250 21.13 -8.50 -4.27
N GLU A 251 22.19 -9.20 -4.68
CA GLU A 251 23.56 -8.65 -4.69
C GLU A 251 23.68 -7.38 -5.54
N ASN A 252 23.02 -7.34 -6.70
CA ASN A 252 23.03 -6.14 -7.55
C ASN A 252 22.23 -4.99 -6.92
N GLN A 253 21.13 -5.29 -6.23
CA GLN A 253 20.34 -4.28 -5.51
C GLN A 253 21.11 -3.72 -4.30
N ASP A 254 21.77 -4.58 -3.53
CA ASP A 254 22.58 -4.17 -2.38
C ASP A 254 23.74 -3.27 -2.83
N ALA A 255 24.46 -3.66 -3.88
CA ALA A 255 25.54 -2.83 -4.44
C ALA A 255 25.04 -1.45 -4.94
N PHE A 256 23.82 -1.39 -5.48
CA PHE A 256 23.20 -0.12 -5.89
C PHE A 256 22.83 0.75 -4.67
N ILE A 257 22.36 0.13 -3.59
CA ILE A 257 22.04 0.84 -2.33
C ILE A 257 23.33 1.36 -1.68
N ASP A 258 24.37 0.54 -1.57
CA ASP A 258 25.68 0.93 -1.02
C ASP A 258 26.28 2.14 -1.76
N GLU A 259 26.15 2.15 -3.09
CA GLU A 259 26.62 3.26 -3.90
C GLU A 259 25.76 4.52 -3.72
N THR A 260 24.44 4.36 -3.56
CA THR A 260 23.54 5.48 -3.22
C THR A 260 23.91 6.07 -1.87
N GLU A 261 24.15 5.21 -0.87
CA GLU A 261 24.53 5.60 0.49
C GLU A 261 25.82 6.41 0.49
N LYS A 262 26.84 5.97 -0.26
CA LYS A 262 28.08 6.73 -0.42
C LYS A 262 27.84 8.17 -0.90
N TYR A 263 26.98 8.37 -1.91
CA TYR A 263 26.68 9.72 -2.40
C TYR A 263 25.93 10.57 -1.37
N LEU A 264 25.08 9.96 -0.54
CA LEU A 264 24.41 10.66 0.55
C LEU A 264 25.40 11.06 1.65
N GLU A 265 26.28 10.16 2.07
CA GLU A 265 27.32 10.44 3.07
C GLU A 265 28.26 11.57 2.63
N GLU A 266 28.69 11.56 1.37
CA GLU A 266 29.58 12.57 0.79
C GLU A 266 28.86 13.88 0.42
N ASN A 267 27.52 13.94 0.56
CA ASN A 267 26.67 15.01 0.04
C ASN A 267 26.91 15.29 -1.46
N ASP A 268 27.22 14.26 -2.24
CA ASP A 268 27.48 14.36 -3.67
C ASP A 268 26.17 14.38 -4.49
N ILE A 269 25.65 15.60 -4.68
CA ILE A 269 24.44 15.84 -5.48
C ILE A 269 24.59 15.31 -6.92
N ASN A 270 25.77 15.43 -7.54
CA ASN A 270 25.96 14.99 -8.93
C ASN A 270 26.02 13.46 -9.02
N GLY A 271 26.71 12.84 -8.07
CA GLY A 271 26.74 11.39 -7.90
C GLY A 271 25.32 10.83 -7.74
N PHE A 272 24.51 11.41 -6.85
CA PHE A 272 23.12 11.00 -6.66
C PHE A 272 22.29 11.17 -7.94
N ILE A 273 22.38 12.30 -8.64
CA ILE A 273 21.68 12.51 -9.92
C ILE A 273 22.06 11.44 -10.96
N SER A 274 23.32 10.99 -10.98
CA SER A 274 23.78 9.95 -11.92
C SER A 274 23.14 8.57 -11.71
N MET A 275 22.47 8.34 -10.57
CA MET A 275 21.81 7.07 -10.28
C MET A 275 20.66 6.77 -11.26
N ASP A 276 20.02 7.79 -11.83
CA ASP A 276 18.96 7.61 -12.84
C ASP A 276 19.45 6.80 -14.07
N GLU A 277 20.63 7.14 -14.59
CA GLU A 277 21.26 6.46 -15.71
C GLU A 277 21.66 5.04 -15.33
N LYS A 278 22.19 4.84 -14.12
CA LYS A 278 22.54 3.51 -13.61
C LYS A 278 21.32 2.60 -13.50
N VAL A 279 20.18 3.11 -13.03
CA VAL A 279 18.93 2.34 -13.03
C VAL A 279 18.53 1.97 -14.46
N ALA A 280 18.58 2.90 -15.41
CA ALA A 280 18.25 2.63 -16.81
C ALA A 280 19.16 1.55 -17.44
N LEU A 281 20.48 1.65 -17.22
CA LEU A 281 21.46 0.66 -17.68
C LEU A 281 21.30 -0.70 -16.99
N GLY A 282 21.02 -0.71 -15.68
CA GLY A 282 20.81 -1.93 -14.91
C GLY A 282 19.57 -2.71 -15.38
N ILE A 283 18.47 -2.01 -15.68
CA ILE A 283 17.27 -2.63 -16.28
C ILE A 283 17.59 -3.16 -17.68
N LYS A 284 18.21 -2.34 -18.55
CA LYS A 284 18.57 -2.72 -19.93
C LYS A 284 19.47 -3.96 -19.96
N ASN A 285 20.42 -4.05 -19.03
CA ASN A 285 21.35 -5.17 -18.92
C ASN A 285 20.80 -6.35 -18.10
N LYS A 286 19.50 -6.31 -17.72
CA LYS A 286 18.82 -7.34 -16.91
C LYS A 286 19.50 -7.61 -15.55
N LYS A 287 20.23 -6.63 -15.01
CA LYS A 287 20.84 -6.68 -13.68
C LYS A 287 19.84 -6.36 -12.57
N PHE A 288 18.88 -5.49 -12.84
CA PHE A 288 17.87 -5.09 -11.88
C PHE A 288 16.51 -5.70 -12.22
N LYS A 289 15.83 -6.21 -11.19
CA LYS A 289 14.37 -6.20 -11.13
C LYS A 289 13.96 -4.92 -10.40
N LEU A 290 12.90 -4.27 -10.86
CA LEU A 290 12.42 -3.05 -10.22
C LEU A 290 11.95 -3.37 -8.80
N SER A 291 12.52 -2.66 -7.83
CA SER A 291 12.07 -2.63 -6.43
C SER A 291 11.62 -1.21 -6.06
N LYS A 292 10.87 -1.07 -4.97
CA LYS A 292 10.45 0.24 -4.44
C LYS A 292 11.65 1.17 -4.26
N ASP A 293 12.72 0.65 -3.67
CA ASP A 293 13.95 1.38 -3.37
C ASP A 293 14.63 1.89 -4.65
N ILE A 294 14.79 1.04 -5.67
CA ILE A 294 15.39 1.43 -6.96
C ILE A 294 14.56 2.51 -7.67
N VAL A 295 13.23 2.36 -7.69
CA VAL A 295 12.34 3.32 -8.36
C VAL A 295 12.27 4.64 -7.59
N MET A 296 12.28 4.60 -6.25
CA MET A 296 12.37 5.79 -5.40
C MET A 296 13.64 6.59 -5.71
N VAL A 297 14.81 5.94 -5.74
CA VAL A 297 16.07 6.61 -6.08
C VAL A 297 16.03 7.18 -7.49
N LYS A 298 15.50 6.43 -8.46
CA LYS A 298 15.32 6.92 -9.84
C LYS A 298 14.48 8.20 -9.89
N MET A 299 13.32 8.20 -9.25
CA MET A 299 12.40 9.34 -9.18
C MET A 299 13.04 10.54 -8.49
N LEU A 300 13.72 10.30 -7.37
CA LEU A 300 14.43 11.35 -6.63
C LEU A 300 15.63 11.90 -7.41
N SER A 301 16.33 11.10 -8.20
CA SER A 301 17.45 11.57 -9.03
C SER A 301 17.01 12.64 -10.02
N SER A 302 15.87 12.44 -10.70
CA SER A 302 15.28 13.44 -11.59
C SER A 302 14.76 14.68 -10.84
N THR A 303 14.27 14.47 -9.62
CA THR A 303 13.76 15.56 -8.75
C THR A 303 14.89 16.45 -8.26
N VAL A 304 15.97 15.86 -7.75
CA VAL A 304 17.18 16.55 -7.28
C VAL A 304 17.84 17.34 -8.42
N LEU A 305 17.83 16.82 -9.66
CA LEU A 305 18.26 17.58 -10.83
C LEU A 305 17.42 18.85 -11.05
N SER A 306 16.10 18.74 -10.91
CA SER A 306 15.17 19.87 -11.06
C SER A 306 15.39 20.92 -9.96
N GLU A 307 15.52 20.48 -8.71
CA GLU A 307 15.80 21.34 -7.55
C GLU A 307 17.15 22.06 -7.69
N LYS A 308 18.20 21.33 -8.10
CA LYS A 308 19.52 21.90 -8.38
C LYS A 308 19.46 22.97 -9.47
N ASN A 309 18.75 22.71 -10.57
CA ASN A 309 18.60 23.67 -11.67
C ASN A 309 17.81 24.92 -11.23
N ALA A 310 16.83 24.74 -10.35
CA ALA A 310 16.08 25.83 -9.72
C ALA A 310 16.88 26.57 -8.62
N LYS A 311 18.10 26.10 -8.28
CA LYS A 311 18.98 26.66 -7.24
C LYS A 311 18.33 26.72 -5.86
N ILE A 312 17.52 25.72 -5.54
CA ILE A 312 16.91 25.54 -4.21
C ILE A 312 17.57 24.37 -3.48
N LYS A 313 17.27 24.23 -2.19
CA LYS A 313 17.63 23.06 -1.41
C LYS A 313 17.06 21.80 -2.04
N THR A 314 17.82 20.71 -2.00
CA THR A 314 17.44 19.43 -2.61
C THR A 314 16.77 18.52 -1.60
N PHE A 315 16.00 17.54 -2.09
CA PHE A 315 15.35 16.55 -1.24
C PHE A 315 16.36 15.75 -0.39
N ILE A 316 17.58 15.57 -0.88
CA ILE A 316 18.65 14.84 -0.17
C ILE A 316 19.44 15.72 0.80
N ASP A 317 19.15 17.02 0.89
CA ASP A 317 19.83 17.89 1.85
C ASP A 317 19.55 17.42 3.29
N GLY A 318 20.62 17.27 4.08
CA GLY A 318 20.57 16.77 5.46
C GLY A 318 20.35 15.26 5.57
N VAL A 319 20.38 14.51 4.45
CA VAL A 319 20.26 13.06 4.42
C VAL A 319 21.65 12.45 4.26
N SER A 320 22.08 11.68 5.26
CA SER A 320 23.43 11.09 5.30
C SER A 320 23.46 9.56 5.18
N SER A 321 22.30 8.91 5.03
CA SER A 321 22.20 7.46 4.88
C SER A 321 20.98 7.08 4.04
N PHE A 322 21.00 5.87 3.47
CA PHE A 322 19.88 5.38 2.68
C PHE A 322 18.62 5.18 3.56
N SER A 323 18.81 4.81 4.82
CA SER A 323 17.72 4.70 5.80
C SER A 323 17.04 6.05 6.05
N MET A 324 17.80 7.14 6.22
CA MET A 324 17.25 8.49 6.36
C MET A 324 16.49 8.93 5.11
N LEU A 325 17.00 8.59 3.91
CA LEU A 325 16.32 8.89 2.65
C LEU A 325 14.93 8.23 2.60
N LYS A 326 14.87 6.93 2.92
CA LYS A 326 13.63 6.16 2.95
C LYS A 326 12.65 6.70 3.98
N GLU A 327 13.12 7.03 5.18
CA GLU A 327 12.26 7.63 6.21
C GLU A 327 11.72 8.99 5.76
N LYS A 328 12.56 9.84 5.17
CA LYS A 328 12.16 11.16 4.67
C LYS A 328 11.09 11.06 3.58
N TRP A 329 11.28 10.13 2.64
CA TRP A 329 10.33 9.80 1.58
C TRP A 329 9.02 9.26 2.15
N LEU A 330 9.09 8.29 3.05
CA LEU A 330 7.93 7.65 3.66
C LEU A 330 7.06 8.65 4.43
N LYS A 331 7.68 9.46 5.29
CA LYS A 331 6.99 10.52 6.05
C LYS A 331 6.28 11.50 5.13
N LEU A 332 6.94 11.94 4.05
CA LEU A 332 6.29 12.83 3.09
C LEU A 332 5.02 12.18 2.53
N GLY A 333 5.08 10.93 2.06
CA GLY A 333 3.91 10.22 1.54
C GLY A 333 2.75 10.14 2.56
N MET A 334 3.06 9.85 3.83
CA MET A 334 2.08 9.81 4.92
C MET A 334 1.38 11.16 5.13
N TYR A 335 2.15 12.24 5.26
CA TYR A 335 1.58 13.57 5.47
C TYR A 335 0.73 14.04 4.29
N LEU A 336 1.15 13.74 3.05
CA LEU A 336 0.33 14.05 1.88
C LEU A 336 -0.97 13.24 1.88
N ARG A 337 -0.95 11.98 2.34
CA ARG A 337 -2.16 11.15 2.48
C ARG A 337 -3.09 11.66 3.58
N ARG A 338 -2.55 12.27 4.65
CA ARG A 338 -3.39 12.93 5.66
C ARG A 338 -4.17 14.11 5.07
N ILE A 339 -3.53 14.89 4.19
CA ILE A 339 -4.20 15.96 3.43
C ILE A 339 -5.25 15.40 2.48
N GLU A 340 -4.92 14.30 1.78
CA GLU A 340 -5.84 13.62 0.85
C GLU A 340 -7.18 13.28 1.53
N PHE A 341 -7.14 12.67 2.72
CA PHE A 341 -8.32 12.18 3.43
C PHE A 341 -8.86 13.10 4.54
N ASP A 342 -8.51 14.40 4.51
CA ASP A 342 -9.01 15.42 5.44
C ASP A 342 -8.89 14.99 6.91
N PHE A 343 -7.67 14.66 7.34
CA PHE A 343 -7.39 14.47 8.76
C PHE A 343 -7.62 15.76 9.56
N SER A 344 -7.66 15.66 10.89
CA SER A 344 -7.84 16.81 11.78
C SER A 344 -6.75 17.86 11.61
N ASP A 345 -7.09 19.13 11.85
CA ASP A 345 -6.18 20.28 11.69
C ASP A 345 -4.81 20.07 12.37
N ASP A 346 -4.78 19.52 13.59
CA ASP A 346 -3.52 19.23 14.30
C ASP A 346 -2.61 18.26 13.52
N LEU A 347 -3.17 17.22 12.91
CA LEU A 347 -2.42 16.22 12.14
C LEU A 347 -2.04 16.72 10.75
N LEU A 348 -2.81 17.66 10.18
CA LEU A 348 -2.45 18.35 8.94
C LEU A 348 -1.31 19.33 9.18
N GLU A 349 -1.35 20.08 10.29
CA GLU A 349 -0.32 21.03 10.68
C GLU A 349 1.04 20.35 10.92
N GLU A 350 1.07 19.14 11.50
CA GLU A 350 2.28 18.30 11.54
C GLU A 350 2.90 18.10 10.15
N GLY A 351 2.06 17.78 9.17
CA GLY A 351 2.50 17.53 7.80
C GLY A 351 3.02 18.78 7.10
N PHE A 352 2.34 19.92 7.27
CA PHE A 352 2.80 21.18 6.71
C PHE A 352 4.11 21.67 7.35
N ASN A 353 4.23 21.54 8.68
CA ASN A 353 5.47 21.87 9.39
C ASN A 353 6.61 20.96 8.94
N TYR A 354 6.36 19.66 8.76
CA TYR A 354 7.36 18.75 8.21
C TYR A 354 7.84 19.18 6.82
N ILE A 355 6.91 19.53 5.91
CA ILE A 355 7.23 20.03 4.56
C ILE A 355 8.09 21.29 4.65
N SER A 356 7.72 22.25 5.51
CA SER A 356 8.41 23.52 5.66
C SER A 356 9.81 23.37 6.28
N GLU A 357 9.91 22.70 7.43
CA GLU A 357 11.16 22.53 8.19
C GLU A 357 12.20 21.73 7.41
N ASN A 358 11.76 20.73 6.63
CA ASN A 358 12.64 19.89 5.81
C ASN A 358 12.89 20.46 4.42
N ASN A 359 12.41 21.68 4.12
CA ASN A 359 12.55 22.37 2.84
C ASN A 359 12.09 21.49 1.65
N ILE A 360 10.99 20.75 1.82
CA ILE A 360 10.45 19.89 0.76
C ILE A 360 9.91 20.77 -0.36
N SER A 361 10.44 20.59 -1.57
CA SER A 361 10.11 21.43 -2.70
C SER A 361 8.79 21.00 -3.36
N ALA A 362 8.19 21.90 -4.17
CA ALA A 362 7.05 21.54 -5.01
C ALA A 362 7.39 20.41 -6.00
N TYR A 363 8.66 20.28 -6.43
CA TYR A 363 9.10 19.16 -7.27
C TYR A 363 9.08 17.84 -6.50
N SER A 364 9.51 17.82 -5.23
CA SER A 364 9.49 16.60 -4.41
C SER A 364 8.07 16.16 -4.07
N VAL A 365 7.16 17.11 -3.83
CA VAL A 365 5.72 16.78 -3.67
C VAL A 365 5.13 16.28 -4.98
N ALA A 366 5.42 16.96 -6.11
CA ALA A 366 4.92 16.54 -7.41
C ALA A 366 5.39 15.13 -7.78
N VAL A 367 6.66 14.77 -7.58
CA VAL A 367 7.15 13.43 -7.87
C VAL A 367 6.49 12.36 -6.97
N MET A 368 6.17 12.70 -5.72
CA MET A 368 5.48 11.81 -4.80
C MET A 368 4.04 11.53 -5.24
N ILE A 369 3.30 12.56 -5.66
CA ILE A 369 1.87 12.41 -5.99
C ILE A 369 1.62 12.02 -7.45
N TYR A 370 2.48 12.38 -8.39
CA TYR A 370 2.33 12.05 -9.81
C TYR A 370 3.24 10.92 -10.30
N GLY A 371 4.26 10.56 -9.53
CA GLY A 371 5.27 9.60 -9.96
C GLY A 371 4.79 8.15 -9.99
N THR A 372 5.65 7.27 -10.53
CA THR A 372 5.34 5.87 -10.80
C THR A 372 4.80 5.12 -9.59
N LEU A 373 5.40 5.35 -8.41
CA LEU A 373 5.01 4.69 -7.15
C LEU A 373 3.77 5.28 -6.49
N SER A 374 3.22 6.40 -6.98
CA SER A 374 2.16 7.13 -6.26
C SER A 374 0.86 6.34 -6.15
N TYR A 375 0.37 6.20 -4.92
CA TYR A 375 -1.01 5.81 -4.61
C TYR A 375 -1.89 6.98 -4.15
N LEU A 376 -1.43 8.23 -4.32
CA LEU A 376 -2.12 9.43 -3.87
C LEU A 376 -3.04 9.97 -4.98
N GLY A 377 -4.33 10.05 -4.68
CA GLY A 377 -5.36 10.78 -5.42
C GLY A 377 -5.49 12.22 -4.94
N HIS A 378 -6.58 12.88 -5.32
CA HIS A 378 -6.90 14.28 -4.97
C HIS A 378 -5.69 15.24 -5.10
N ARG A 379 -4.90 15.08 -6.17
CA ARG A 379 -3.57 15.67 -6.29
C ARG A 379 -3.59 17.19 -6.30
N GLU A 380 -4.55 17.78 -7.00
CA GLU A 380 -4.75 19.24 -7.02
C GLU A 380 -5.09 19.76 -5.62
N LYS A 381 -5.99 19.09 -4.88
CA LYS A 381 -6.32 19.44 -3.48
C LYS A 381 -5.08 19.41 -2.58
N ILE A 382 -4.25 18.37 -2.69
CA ILE A 382 -3.01 18.27 -1.90
C ILE A 382 -2.12 19.49 -2.14
N MET A 383 -1.88 19.83 -3.41
CA MET A 383 -1.03 20.98 -3.78
C MET A 383 -1.64 22.31 -3.34
N LEU A 384 -2.96 22.48 -3.48
CA LEU A 384 -3.68 23.67 -3.03
C LEU A 384 -3.57 23.88 -1.52
N LYS A 385 -3.75 22.82 -0.72
CA LYS A 385 -3.66 22.88 0.74
C LYS A 385 -2.27 23.27 1.22
N ILE A 386 -1.22 22.76 0.56
CA ILE A 386 0.16 23.18 0.87
C ILE A 386 0.40 24.63 0.43
N ALA A 387 -0.14 25.04 -0.73
CA ALA A 387 -0.02 26.42 -1.21
C ALA A 387 -0.73 27.42 -0.28
N GLU A 388 -1.91 27.06 0.24
CA GLU A 388 -2.68 27.81 1.26
C GLU A 388 -1.85 28.01 2.53
N TYR A 389 -1.24 26.95 3.07
CA TYR A 389 -0.36 27.04 4.25
C TYR A 389 0.78 28.07 4.10
N TYR A 390 1.39 28.14 2.91
CA TYR A 390 2.43 29.13 2.61
C TYR A 390 1.86 30.54 2.37
N LEU A 391 0.68 30.64 1.77
CA LEU A 391 0.02 31.91 1.49
C LEU A 391 -0.37 32.62 2.79
N ASP A 392 -0.93 31.87 3.75
CA ASP A 392 -1.30 32.36 5.08
C ASP A 392 -0.11 32.90 5.88
N ARG A 393 1.09 32.42 5.57
CA ARG A 393 2.38 32.86 6.14
C ARG A 393 3.08 33.93 5.29
N GLY A 394 2.42 34.45 4.25
CA GLY A 394 2.93 35.50 3.38
C GLY A 394 4.01 35.06 2.38
N ASN A 395 4.21 33.76 2.18
CA ASN A 395 5.23 33.23 1.27
C ASN A 395 4.67 33.01 -0.15
N ILE A 396 4.45 34.12 -0.85
CA ILE A 396 3.86 34.16 -2.20
C ILE A 396 4.67 33.33 -3.21
N LEU A 397 6.01 33.33 -3.10
CA LEU A 397 6.88 32.60 -4.02
C LEU A 397 6.65 31.08 -3.92
N LEU A 398 6.64 30.53 -2.71
CA LEU A 398 6.38 29.09 -2.52
C LEU A 398 4.94 28.73 -2.88
N THR A 399 3.95 29.56 -2.54
CA THR A 399 2.57 29.38 -2.99
C THR A 399 2.52 29.23 -4.52
N TYR A 400 3.12 30.16 -5.27
CA TYR A 400 3.16 30.08 -6.73
C TYR A 400 3.87 28.81 -7.24
N HIS A 401 4.99 28.41 -6.62
CA HIS A 401 5.70 27.19 -7.03
C HIS A 401 4.86 25.92 -6.88
N PHE A 402 4.15 25.76 -5.76
CA PHE A 402 3.24 24.64 -5.55
C PHE A 402 2.11 24.64 -6.59
N LEU A 403 1.44 25.76 -6.78
CA LEU A 403 0.35 25.85 -7.77
C LEU A 403 0.86 25.56 -9.19
N SER A 404 2.04 26.08 -9.56
CA SER A 404 2.65 25.86 -10.87
C SER A 404 3.11 24.44 -11.14
N SER A 405 3.17 23.59 -10.10
CA SER A 405 3.54 22.18 -10.19
C SER A 405 2.32 21.25 -10.30
N ILE A 406 1.09 21.80 -10.31
CA ILE A 406 -0.14 21.04 -10.54
C ILE A 406 -0.20 20.64 -12.01
N VAL A 407 -0.35 19.34 -12.27
CA VAL A 407 -0.58 18.81 -13.63
C VAL A 407 -2.06 18.97 -13.96
N GLU A 408 -2.36 19.60 -15.09
CA GLU A 408 -3.73 19.85 -15.58
C GLU A 408 -4.65 20.56 -14.56
N PRO A 409 -4.27 21.75 -14.05
CA PRO A 409 -5.05 22.43 -13.01
C PRO A 409 -6.46 22.82 -13.48
N SER A 410 -7.40 22.88 -12.53
CA SER A 410 -8.74 23.42 -12.72
C SER A 410 -8.73 24.86 -13.25
N ALA A 411 -9.88 25.33 -13.74
CA ALA A 411 -10.00 26.70 -14.25
C ALA A 411 -9.73 27.72 -13.14
N GLU A 412 -10.25 27.45 -11.94
CA GLU A 412 -10.09 28.25 -10.73
C GLU A 412 -8.62 28.34 -10.32
N THR A 413 -7.91 27.20 -10.28
CA THR A 413 -6.48 27.18 -9.96
C THR A 413 -5.65 27.94 -11.00
N LYS A 414 -5.99 27.84 -12.29
CA LYS A 414 -5.32 28.61 -13.35
C LYS A 414 -5.49 30.13 -13.16
N GLU A 415 -6.67 30.58 -12.74
CA GLU A 415 -6.93 31.99 -12.45
C GLU A 415 -6.06 32.47 -11.28
N LEU A 416 -6.07 31.73 -10.17
CA LEU A 416 -5.23 32.02 -9.00
C LEU A 416 -3.73 32.08 -9.33
N MET A 417 -3.24 31.13 -10.15
CA MET A 417 -1.86 31.14 -10.63
C MET A 417 -1.51 32.41 -11.41
N ASN A 418 -2.42 32.90 -12.26
CA ASN A 418 -2.20 34.10 -13.05
C ASN A 418 -2.14 35.36 -12.18
N GLU A 419 -2.98 35.45 -11.15
CA GLU A 419 -2.97 36.55 -10.19
C GLU A 419 -1.63 36.61 -9.44
N LEU A 420 -1.20 35.46 -8.87
CA LEU A 420 0.03 35.37 -8.09
C LEU A 420 1.29 35.58 -8.94
N ARG A 421 1.27 35.16 -10.21
CA ARG A 421 2.40 35.39 -11.13
C ARG A 421 2.80 36.86 -11.22
N ASN A 422 1.81 37.76 -11.22
CA ASN A 422 2.06 39.20 -11.31
C ASN A 422 2.71 39.78 -10.04
N MET A 423 2.53 39.10 -8.90
CA MET A 423 3.10 39.49 -7.60
C MET A 423 4.52 38.96 -7.40
N VAL A 424 4.87 37.82 -8.01
CA VAL A 424 6.20 37.18 -7.90
C VAL A 424 7.23 37.80 -8.85
N VAL A 425 6.79 38.40 -9.96
CA VAL A 425 7.66 39.02 -10.98
C VAL A 425 8.09 40.46 -10.62
N GLN A 426 7.48 41.05 -9.57
CA GLN A 426 7.87 42.34 -8.98
C GLN A 426 8.88 42.11 -7.85
#